data_AF-A0A6G0JH43-F1
#
_entry.id   AF-A0A6G0JH43-F1
#
_cell.length_a   1.000
_cell.length_b   1.000
_cell.length_c   1.000
_cell.angle_alpha   90.00
_cell.angle_beta   90.00
_cell.angle_gamma   90.00
#
_symmetry.space_group_name_H-M   'P 1'
#
loop_
_entity.id
_entity.type
_entity.pdbx_description
1 polymer ?
#
loop_
_entity_poly.entity_id
_entity_poly.type
_entity_poly.pdbx_seq_one_letter_code
_entity_poly.pdbx_strand_id
1 'polypeptide(L)' 'MIDRYFSIYAKLDRVDDELADFIPTPRENFRLKELYEDLKNLESVSKKLQTSSVSLLDVRMLFDHVMKHYHTTKA' A
#
# COMPACT_ATOMS: atom_id res chain seq x y z
N MET A 1 -7.47 -5.41 6.15
CA MET A 1 -6.61 -5.98 7.23
C MET A 1 -5.53 -4.98 7.66
N ILE A 2 -4.83 -4.32 6.73
CA ILE A 2 -3.78 -3.34 7.05
C ILE A 2 -4.32 -2.04 7.70
N ASP A 3 -5.50 -1.52 7.29
CA ASP A 3 -6.12 -0.39 8.01
C ASP A 3 -6.35 -0.67 9.49
N ARG A 4 -6.77 -1.90 9.79
CA ARG A 4 -7.01 -2.35 11.16
C ARG A 4 -5.70 -2.42 11.94
N TYR A 5 -4.62 -2.86 11.31
CA TYR A 5 -3.29 -2.80 11.92
C TYR A 5 -2.93 -1.36 12.30
N PHE A 6 -3.03 -0.38 11.39
CA PHE A 6 -2.71 1.01 11.72
C PHE A 6 -3.61 1.61 12.79
N SER A 7 -4.89 1.24 12.80
CA SER A 7 -5.86 1.66 13.81
C SER A 7 -5.53 1.12 15.21
N ILE A 8 -5.00 -0.10 15.29
CA ILE A 8 -4.55 -0.73 16.54
C ILE A 8 -3.20 -0.14 16.96
N TYR A 9 -2.24 -0.04 16.02
CA TYR A 9 -0.93 0.54 16.25
C TYR A 9 -0.99 1.97 16.81
N ALA A 10 -1.94 2.79 16.36
CA ALA A 10 -2.14 4.14 16.87
C ALA A 10 -2.60 4.21 18.34
N LYS A 11 -3.13 3.11 18.87
CA LYS A 11 -3.64 2.99 20.25
C LYS A 11 -2.72 2.17 21.15
N LEU A 12 -1.66 1.60 20.60
CA LEU A 12 -0.74 0.74 21.32
C LEU A 12 0.15 1.58 22.22
N ASP A 13 0.21 1.22 23.50
CA ASP A 13 1.21 1.77 24.40
C ASP A 13 2.57 1.18 24.03
N ARG A 14 3.57 2.04 23.82
CA ARG A 14 4.91 1.62 23.38
C ARG A 14 5.82 1.23 24.55
N VAL A 15 5.28 1.30 25.77
CA VAL A 15 5.99 1.01 27.03
C VAL A 15 5.59 -0.36 27.57
N ASP A 16 4.73 -1.10 26.88
CA ASP A 16 4.38 -2.48 27.24
C ASP A 16 5.51 -3.43 26.80
N ASP A 17 6.35 -3.83 27.76
CA ASP A 17 7.50 -4.72 27.56
C ASP A 17 7.10 -6.10 27.03
N GLU A 18 5.88 -6.59 27.33
CA GLU A 18 5.39 -7.87 26.79
C GLU A 18 5.09 -7.80 25.29
N LEU A 19 4.83 -6.59 24.80
CA LEU A 19 4.43 -6.34 23.41
C LEU A 19 5.56 -5.75 22.55
N ALA A 20 6.63 -5.25 23.17
CA ALA A 20 7.74 -4.56 22.51
C ALA A 20 8.34 -5.36 21.34
N ASP A 21 8.50 -6.68 21.48
CA ASP A 21 9.06 -7.56 20.45
C ASP A 21 8.14 -7.73 19.22
N PHE A 22 6.85 -7.42 19.35
CA PHE A 22 5.86 -7.53 18.27
C PHE A 22 5.59 -6.19 17.57
N ILE A 23 6.09 -5.08 18.11
CA ILE A 23 5.90 -3.74 17.54
C ILE A 23 6.98 -3.51 16.49
N PRO A 24 6.62 -3.29 15.21
CA PRO A 24 7.61 -2.95 14.20
C PRO A 24 8.36 -1.68 14.58
N THR A 25 9.65 -1.64 14.29
CA THR A 25 10.45 -0.43 14.52
C THR A 25 9.85 0.77 13.77
N PRO A 26 10.11 2.01 14.21
CA PRO A 26 9.61 3.20 13.52
C PRO A 26 9.92 3.21 12.01
N ARG A 27 11.09 2.67 11.63
CA ARG A 27 11.52 2.55 10.23
C ARG A 27 10.70 1.52 9.46
N GLU A 28 10.44 0.35 10.05
CA GLU A 28 9.61 -0.69 9.43
C GLU A 28 8.17 -0.23 9.29
N ASN A 29 7.63 0.43 10.31
CA ASN A 29 6.27 0.97 10.25
C ASN A 29 6.14 2.10 9.21
N PHE A 30 7.20 2.91 9.01
CA PHE A 30 7.24 3.89 7.92
C PHE A 30 7.20 3.21 6.54
N ARG A 31 8.05 2.21 6.31
CA ARG A 31 8.05 1.42 5.07
C ARG A 31 6.72 0.72 4.82
N LEU A 32 6.07 0.22 5.87
CA LEU A 32 4.76 -0.41 5.77
C LEU A 32 3.68 0.59 5.33
N LYS A 33 3.75 1.85 5.77
CA LYS A 33 2.84 2.90 5.30
C LYS A 33 3.04 3.23 3.84
N GLU A 34 4.29 3.38 3.40
CA GLU A 34 4.60 3.61 1.97
C GLU A 34 4.06 2.47 1.11
N LEU A 35 4.38 1.22 1.47
CA LEU A 35 3.87 0.04 0.79
C LEU A 35 2.34 -0.01 0.79
N TYR A 36 1.70 0.41 1.88
CA TYR A 36 0.25 0.39 1.98
C TYR A 36 -0.42 1.40 1.02
N GLU A 37 0.13 2.60 0.90
CA GLU A 37 -0.35 3.59 -0.07
C GLU A 37 -0.13 3.11 -1.51
N ASP A 38 0.97 2.41 -1.77
CA ASP A 38 1.22 1.80 -3.07
C ASP A 38 0.19 0.71 -3.42
N LEU A 39 -0.14 -0.15 -2.46
CA LEU A 39 -1.18 -1.15 -2.64
C LEU A 39 -2.55 -0.53 -2.90
N LYS A 40 -2.90 0.59 -2.27
CA LYS A 40 -4.16 1.31 -2.55
C LYS A 40 -4.18 1.87 -3.96
N ASN A 41 -3.08 2.44 -4.44
CA ASN A 41 -2.97 2.95 -5.80
C ASN A 41 -3.18 1.83 -6.82
N LEU A 42 -2.50 0.69 -6.63
CA LEU A 42 -2.67 -0.50 -7.47
C LEU A 42 -4.09 -1.08 -7.40
N GLU A 43 -4.69 -1.15 -6.20
CA GLU A 43 -6.06 -1.60 -6.01
C GLU A 43 -7.05 -0.68 -6.76
N SER A 44 -6.87 0.65 -6.68
CA SER A 44 -7.69 1.63 -7.39
C SER A 44 -7.63 1.42 -8.92
N VAL A 45 -6.43 1.24 -9.47
CA VAL A 45 -6.23 0.92 -10.89
C VAL A 45 -6.90 -0.41 -11.26
N SER A 46 -6.71 -1.45 -10.46
CA SER A 46 -7.32 -2.78 -10.67
C SER A 46 -8.85 -2.70 -10.67
N LYS A 47 -9.44 -2.04 -9.67
CA LYS A 47 -10.89 -1.82 -9.60
C LYS A 47 -11.41 -1.07 -10.82
N LYS A 48 -10.70 -0.03 -11.26
CA LYS A 48 -11.08 0.72 -12.47
C LYS A 48 -11.07 -0.19 -13.69
N LEU A 49 -10.01 -0.98 -13.89
CA LEU A 49 -9.90 -1.93 -15.01
C LEU A 49 -10.98 -3.02 -15.01
N GLN A 50 -11.50 -3.40 -13.85
CA GLN A 50 -12.59 -4.38 -13.73
C GLN A 50 -13.98 -3.80 -14.05
N THR A 51 -14.11 -2.49 -14.22
CA THR A 51 -15.38 -1.87 -14.65
C THR A 51 -15.64 -2.11 -16.13
N SER A 52 -16.90 -2.32 -16.50
CA SER A 52 -17.30 -2.67 -17.87
C SER A 52 -17.17 -1.53 -18.90
N SER A 53 -16.77 -0.33 -18.48
CA SER A 53 -16.80 0.90 -19.30
C SER A 53 -15.42 1.49 -19.62
N VAL A 54 -14.33 0.75 -19.44
CA VAL A 54 -12.97 1.28 -19.67
C VAL A 54 -12.58 1.12 -21.14
N SER A 55 -12.21 2.22 -21.80
CA SER A 55 -11.68 2.17 -23.17
C SER A 55 -10.23 1.65 -23.19
N LEU A 56 -9.78 1.11 -24.32
CA LEU A 56 -8.38 0.68 -24.46
C LEU A 56 -7.37 1.83 -24.25
N LEU A 57 -7.77 3.08 -24.55
CA LEU A 57 -6.95 4.25 -24.26
C LEU A 57 -6.81 4.48 -22.75
N ASP A 58 -7.90 4.34 -22.00
CA ASP A 58 -7.88 4.44 -20.54
C ASP A 58 -7.06 3.33 -19.89
N VAL A 59 -7.17 2.10 -20.39
CA VAL A 59 -6.34 0.96 -19.95
C VAL A 59 -4.87 1.29 -20.12
N ARG A 60 -4.47 1.81 -21.29
CA ARG A 60 -3.08 2.19 -21.56
C ARG A 60 -2.61 3.28 -20.59
N MET A 61 -3.37 4.34 -20.40
CA MET A 61 -3.01 5.43 -19.48
C MET A 61 -2.84 4.92 -18.04
N LEU A 62 -3.69 3.99 -17.60
CA LEU A 62 -3.58 3.38 -16.27
C LEU A 62 -2.31 2.54 -16.12
N PHE A 63 -1.94 1.76 -17.14
CA PHE A 63 -0.68 1.01 -17.11
C PHE A 63 0.55 1.91 -17.20
N ASP A 64 0.52 2.96 -18.04
CA ASP A 64 1.61 3.94 -18.13
C ASP A 64 1.85 4.64 -16.78
N HIS A 65 0.76 4.98 -16.06
CA HIS A 65 0.84 5.50 -14.68
C HIS A 65 1.51 4.52 -13.73
N VAL A 66 1.09 3.24 -13.73
CA VAL A 66 1.68 2.19 -12.88
C VAL A 66 3.16 1.98 -13.19
N MET A 67 3.54 1.87 -14.47
CA MET A 67 4.94 1.67 -14.88
C MET A 67 5.83 2.86 -14.54
N LYS A 68 5.31 4.09 -14.62
CA LYS A 68 6.05 5.30 -14.24
C LYS A 68 6.24 5.38 -12.74
N HIS A 69 5.21 5.04 -11.96
CA HIS A 69 5.22 5.13 -10.50
C HIS A 69 6.03 4.00 -9.85
N TYR A 70 5.95 2.78 -10.39
CA TYR A 70 6.65 1.59 -9.91
C TYR A 70 7.72 1.20 -10.92
N HIS A 71 8.85 1.90 -10.89
CA HIS A 71 9.97 1.58 -11.77
C HIS A 71 10.41 0.14 -11.47
N THR A 72 10.34 -0.73 -12.47
CA THR A 72 10.90 -2.07 -12.36
C THR A 72 12.38 -1.94 -12.06
N THR A 73 12.80 -2.42 -10.90
CA THR A 73 14.22 -2.69 -10.69
C THR A 73 14.56 -3.78 -11.71
N LYS A 74 15.49 -3.51 -12.63
CA LYS A 74 15.97 -4.52 -13.56
C LYS A 74 16.43 -5.73 -12.73
N ALA A 75 15.80 -6.87 -12.96
CA ALA A 75 16.17 -8.14 -12.37
C ALA A 75 17.59 -8.55 -12.80
#